data_AF-A0A7W9LQV3-F1
#
_entry.id   AF-A0A7W9LQV3-F1
#
_cell.length_a   1.000
_cell.length_b   1.000
_cell.length_c   1.000
_cell.angle_alpha   90.00
_cell.angle_beta   90.00
_cell.angle_gamma   90.00
#
_symmetry.space_group_name_H-M   'P 1'
#
loop_
_entity.id
_entity.type
_entity.pdbx_description
1 polymer ?
#
loop_
_entity_poly.entity_id
_entity_poly.type
_entity_poly.pdbx_seq_one_letter_code
_entity_poly.pdbx_strand_id
1 'polypeptide(L)'
;MPTDHACQSAAESAAQALDSLRPFLQPGSPRGADGFDDWATGAAALLVVLAGLQADRSGELTLWHVRIGDQFHEALGLPVAGAEGLRPVLRSRGWDALAAVQHKARELLTDLAGDGRPDRPVELSRQLDLVEDACAGALRRMAVPPEAAVRCAAAFAEAAGSLFGLHPAPPPRYTPPPPAAAQATASPLPPDWTTCILF
;
A
#
# COMPACT_ATOMS: atom_id res chain seq x y z
N MET A 1 0.56 -15.21 -15.38
CA MET A 1 -0.80 -14.63 -15.31
C MET A 1 -1.24 -14.62 -13.86
N PRO A 2 -1.92 -13.56 -13.38
CA PRO A 2 -2.43 -13.54 -12.01
C PRO A 2 -3.48 -14.64 -11.85
N THR A 3 -3.24 -15.51 -10.87
CA THR A 3 -4.16 -16.60 -10.52
C THR A 3 -5.32 -16.02 -9.70
N ASP A 4 -6.44 -16.74 -9.66
CA ASP A 4 -7.61 -16.32 -8.85
C ASP A 4 -7.20 -16.17 -7.38
N HIS A 5 -6.33 -17.05 -6.88
CA HIS A 5 -5.73 -16.97 -5.54
C HIS A 5 -4.90 -15.69 -5.34
N ALA A 6 -4.11 -15.25 -6.33
CA ALA A 6 -3.34 -14.02 -6.20
C ALA A 6 -4.26 -12.79 -6.14
N CYS A 7 -5.33 -12.77 -6.95
CA CYS A 7 -6.32 -11.70 -6.93
C CYS A 7 -7.07 -11.66 -5.59
N GLN A 8 -7.46 -12.82 -5.07
CA GLN A 8 -8.10 -12.94 -3.77
C GLN A 8 -7.18 -12.46 -2.64
N SER A 9 -5.94 -12.95 -2.59
CA SER A 9 -4.97 -12.57 -1.54
C SER A 9 -4.65 -11.07 -1.58
N ALA A 10 -4.50 -10.48 -2.77
CA ALA A 10 -4.33 -9.04 -2.91
C ALA A 10 -5.57 -8.28 -2.39
N ALA A 11 -6.77 -8.72 -2.75
CA ALA A 11 -8.02 -8.09 -2.31
C ALA A 11 -8.20 -8.17 -0.79
N GLU A 12 -7.86 -9.31 -0.18
CA GLU A 12 -7.86 -9.48 1.29
C GLU A 12 -6.85 -8.54 1.96
N SER A 13 -5.64 -8.40 1.41
CA SER A 13 -4.63 -7.47 1.92
C SER A 13 -5.12 -6.00 1.84
N ALA A 14 -5.72 -5.62 0.72
CA ALA A 14 -6.31 -4.29 0.55
C ALA A 14 -7.49 -4.05 1.51
N ALA A 15 -8.34 -5.06 1.73
CA ALA A 15 -9.43 -4.98 2.70
C ALA A 15 -8.91 -4.78 4.13
N GLN A 16 -7.86 -5.51 4.52
CA GLN A 16 -7.22 -5.36 5.83
C GLN A 16 -6.66 -3.94 6.03
N ALA A 17 -6.09 -3.35 4.98
CA ALA A 17 -5.61 -1.97 5.01
C ALA A 17 -6.76 -0.97 5.21
N LEU A 18 -7.88 -1.15 4.50
CA LEU A 18 -9.08 -0.33 4.66
C LEU A 18 -9.73 -0.44 6.04
N ASP A 19 -9.74 -1.64 6.61
CA ASP A 19 -10.26 -1.89 7.96
C ASP A 19 -9.51 -1.07 9.01
N SER A 20 -8.21 -0.81 8.80
CA SER A 20 -7.42 0.05 9.67
C SER A 20 -7.83 1.53 9.59
N LEU A 21 -8.45 1.95 8.49
CA LEU A 21 -8.93 3.32 8.27
C LEU A 21 -10.37 3.55 8.72
N ARG A 22 -11.16 2.47 8.88
CA ARG A 22 -12.57 2.51 9.28
C ARG A 22 -12.85 3.42 10.50
N PRO A 23 -12.01 3.47 11.56
CA PRO A 23 -12.22 4.37 12.71
C PRO A 23 -12.19 5.86 12.38
N PHE A 24 -11.46 6.26 11.34
CA PHE A 24 -11.33 7.67 10.92
C PHE A 24 -12.42 8.07 9.95
N LEU A 25 -12.87 7.13 9.13
CA LEU A 25 -13.84 7.36 8.05
C LEU A 25 -15.29 7.22 8.51
N GLN A 26 -15.55 6.46 9.58
CA GLN A 26 -16.88 6.26 10.15
C GLN A 26 -16.84 6.27 11.70
N PRO A 27 -16.72 7.44 12.33
CA PRO A 27 -16.82 7.54 13.79
C PRO A 27 -18.22 7.13 14.25
N GLY A 28 -18.35 5.93 14.83
CA GLY A 28 -19.60 5.44 15.44
C GLY A 28 -20.30 4.27 14.74
N SER A 29 -19.73 3.71 13.66
CA SER A 29 -20.31 2.54 12.99
C SER A 29 -20.08 1.26 13.83
N PRO A 30 -21.11 0.45 14.14
CA PRO A 30 -20.94 -0.75 14.92
C PRO A 30 -20.01 -1.73 14.20
N ARG A 31 -19.00 -2.21 14.93
CA ARG A 31 -18.05 -3.20 14.46
C ARG A 31 -18.81 -4.51 14.24
N GLY A 32 -19.01 -4.90 12.98
CA GLY A 32 -19.53 -6.21 12.61
C GLY A 32 -21.06 -6.30 12.48
N ALA A 33 -21.51 -6.23 11.24
CA ALA A 33 -22.54 -7.11 10.72
C ALA A 33 -22.18 -7.33 9.25
N ASP A 34 -22.06 -8.60 8.85
CA ASP A 34 -21.77 -9.06 7.48
C ASP A 34 -20.28 -9.12 7.07
N GLY A 35 -19.51 -9.94 7.80
CA GLY A 35 -18.13 -10.34 7.45
C GLY A 35 -18.01 -11.24 6.20
N PHE A 36 -18.91 -11.11 5.23
CA PHE A 36 -18.89 -11.89 3.97
C PHE A 36 -18.48 -11.06 2.74
N ASP A 37 -18.41 -9.72 2.84
CA ASP A 37 -18.11 -8.80 1.72
C ASP A 37 -16.80 -7.97 1.89
N ASP A 38 -15.97 -8.23 2.92
CA ASP A 38 -14.77 -7.41 3.19
C ASP A 38 -13.76 -7.43 2.01
N TRP A 39 -13.57 -8.58 1.37
CA TRP A 39 -12.69 -8.70 0.20
C TRP A 39 -13.26 -8.01 -1.05
N ALA A 40 -14.58 -7.83 -1.17
CA ALA A 40 -15.18 -7.09 -2.28
C ALA A 40 -14.82 -5.59 -2.19
N THR A 41 -14.80 -5.05 -0.96
CA THR A 41 -14.34 -3.69 -0.67
C THR A 41 -12.85 -3.54 -0.99
N GLY A 42 -12.03 -4.52 -0.60
CA GLY A 42 -10.61 -4.57 -0.96
C GLY A 42 -10.37 -4.66 -2.48
N ALA A 43 -11.17 -5.47 -3.19
CA ALA A 43 -11.13 -5.57 -4.64
C ALA A 43 -11.51 -4.24 -5.32
N ALA A 44 -12.52 -3.53 -4.81
CA ALA A 44 -12.90 -2.21 -5.31
C ALA A 44 -11.76 -1.19 -5.13
N ALA A 45 -11.10 -1.17 -3.97
CA ALA A 45 -9.92 -0.31 -3.75
C ALA A 45 -8.75 -0.68 -4.69
N LEU A 46 -8.50 -1.97 -4.92
CA LEU A 46 -7.52 -2.39 -5.91
C LEU A 46 -7.86 -1.91 -7.33
N LEU A 47 -9.14 -1.93 -7.71
CA LEU A 47 -9.55 -1.39 -9.01
C LEU A 47 -9.25 0.11 -9.15
N VAL A 48 -9.35 0.89 -8.08
CA VAL A 48 -8.95 2.31 -8.06
C VAL A 48 -7.45 2.45 -8.34
N VAL A 49 -6.62 1.62 -7.70
CA VAL A 49 -5.16 1.60 -7.86
C VAL A 49 -4.77 1.18 -9.28
N LEU A 50 -5.37 0.10 -9.79
CA LEU A 50 -5.14 -0.39 -11.16
C LEU A 50 -5.62 0.62 -12.21
N ALA A 51 -6.69 1.37 -11.94
CA ALA A 51 -7.12 2.47 -12.80
C ALA A 51 -6.08 3.61 -12.82
N GLY A 52 -5.39 3.88 -11.71
CA GLY A 52 -4.29 4.85 -11.65
C GLY A 52 -3.10 4.42 -12.50
N LEU A 53 -2.70 3.15 -12.42
CA LEU A 53 -1.64 2.60 -13.29
C LEU A 53 -2.00 2.70 -14.78
N GLN A 54 -3.25 2.41 -15.14
CA GLN A 54 -3.71 2.58 -16.52
C GLN A 54 -3.71 4.06 -16.94
N ALA A 55 -4.15 4.96 -16.04
CA ALA A 55 -4.24 6.39 -16.31
C ALA A 55 -2.85 7.02 -16.52
N ASP A 56 -1.83 6.58 -15.78
CA ASP A 56 -0.44 6.98 -16.03
C ASP A 56 0.00 6.60 -17.45
N ARG A 57 -0.29 5.35 -17.86
CA ARG A 57 0.06 4.84 -19.20
C ARG A 57 -0.71 5.53 -20.33
N SER A 58 -1.96 5.95 -20.09
CA SER A 58 -2.77 6.64 -21.09
C SER A 58 -2.61 8.17 -21.06
N GLY A 59 -1.82 8.73 -20.14
CA GLY A 59 -1.66 10.18 -19.98
C GLY A 59 -2.82 10.90 -19.29
N GLU A 60 -3.72 10.15 -18.64
CA GLU A 60 -4.94 10.64 -17.96
C GLU A 60 -4.76 10.74 -16.42
N LEU A 61 -3.53 10.69 -15.93
CA LEU A 61 -3.21 10.65 -14.50
C LEU A 61 -3.80 11.83 -13.72
N THR A 62 -3.81 13.03 -14.31
CA THR A 62 -4.38 14.22 -13.68
C THR A 62 -5.89 14.08 -13.45
N LEU A 63 -6.62 13.56 -14.43
CA LEU A 63 -8.07 13.33 -14.30
C LEU A 63 -8.37 12.28 -13.23
N TRP A 64 -7.57 11.21 -13.21
CA TRP A 64 -7.68 10.18 -12.17
C TRP A 64 -7.38 10.76 -10.77
N HIS A 65 -6.33 11.57 -10.61
CA HIS A 65 -5.96 12.17 -9.32
C HIS A 65 -7.05 13.05 -8.71
N VAL A 66 -7.85 13.73 -9.54
CA VAL A 66 -8.98 14.55 -9.06
C VAL A 66 -10.12 13.65 -8.56
N ARG A 67 -10.35 12.50 -9.20
CA ARG A 67 -11.51 11.62 -8.95
C ARG A 67 -11.24 10.53 -7.91
N ILE A 68 -9.98 10.24 -7.61
CA ILE A 68 -9.57 9.13 -6.76
C ILE A 68 -10.23 9.16 -5.37
N GLY A 69 -10.47 10.35 -4.80
CA GLY A 69 -11.14 10.48 -3.49
C GLY A 69 -12.59 9.99 -3.53
N ASP A 70 -13.34 10.39 -4.57
CA ASP A 70 -14.72 9.94 -4.78
C ASP A 70 -14.78 8.44 -5.06
N GLN A 71 -13.79 7.92 -5.80
CA GLN A 71 -13.68 6.49 -6.08
C GLN A 71 -13.39 5.67 -4.81
N PHE A 72 -12.56 6.18 -3.89
CA PHE A 72 -12.36 5.54 -2.58
C PHE A 72 -13.62 5.62 -1.71
N HIS A 73 -14.33 6.75 -1.69
CA HIS A 73 -15.62 6.84 -1.01
C HIS A 73 -16.61 5.79 -1.54
N GLU A 74 -16.73 5.68 -2.86
CA GLU A 74 -17.61 4.69 -3.49
C GLU A 74 -17.18 3.25 -3.19
N ALA A 75 -15.88 2.95 -3.28
CA ALA A 75 -15.32 1.64 -2.95
C ALA A 75 -15.59 1.24 -1.50
N LEU A 76 -15.56 2.21 -0.58
CA LEU A 76 -15.85 2.03 0.84
C LEU A 76 -17.35 2.02 1.17
N GLY A 77 -18.21 2.21 0.17
CA GLY A 77 -19.65 2.36 0.37
C GLY A 77 -20.01 3.59 1.21
N LEU A 78 -19.14 4.59 1.27
CA LEU A 78 -19.38 5.86 1.96
C LEU A 78 -20.26 6.76 1.09
N PRO A 79 -21.18 7.53 1.70
CA PRO A 79 -21.96 8.51 0.95
C PRO A 79 -21.01 9.55 0.36
N VAL A 80 -21.11 9.77 -0.95
CA VAL A 80 -20.46 10.90 -1.64
C VAL A 80 -21.36 12.12 -1.44
N ALA A 81 -20.80 13.23 -0.96
CA ALA A 81 -21.54 14.47 -0.75
C ALA A 81 -22.19 14.93 -2.07
N GLY A 82 -23.52 15.09 -2.09
CA GLY A 82 -24.28 15.44 -3.30
C GLY A 82 -24.86 14.26 -4.09
N ALA A 83 -24.60 13.01 -3.67
CA ALA A 83 -25.19 11.80 -4.25
C ALA A 83 -26.39 11.26 -3.44
N GLU A 84 -27.09 12.13 -2.69
CA GLU A 84 -28.28 11.77 -1.91
C GLU A 84 -29.38 11.24 -2.86
N GLY A 85 -29.54 9.91 -2.91
CA GLY A 85 -30.55 9.22 -3.71
C GLY A 85 -30.03 8.43 -4.91
N LEU A 86 -28.73 8.53 -5.25
CA LEU A 86 -28.12 7.65 -6.24
C LEU A 86 -27.64 6.37 -5.55
N ARG A 87 -28.12 5.20 -6.02
CA ARG A 87 -27.65 3.91 -5.52
C ARG A 87 -26.14 3.79 -5.75
N PRO A 88 -25.34 3.31 -4.77
CA PRO A 88 -23.92 3.04 -4.98
C PRO A 88 -23.78 2.06 -6.16
N VAL A 89 -23.15 2.52 -7.25
CA VAL A 89 -23.13 1.82 -8.55
C VAL A 89 -22.16 0.63 -8.52
N LEU A 90 -21.26 0.60 -7.54
CA LEU A 90 -20.19 -0.39 -7.40
C LEU A 90 -20.39 -1.44 -6.30
N ARG A 91 -21.63 -1.82 -5.95
CA ARG A 91 -21.85 -3.11 -5.26
C ARG A 91 -21.89 -4.26 -6.28
N SER A 92 -20.81 -4.44 -7.02
CA SER A 92 -20.56 -5.68 -7.75
C SER A 92 -20.55 -6.82 -6.74
N ARG A 93 -21.36 -7.86 -6.95
CA ARG A 93 -21.38 -9.04 -6.07
C ARG A 93 -19.96 -9.61 -6.02
N GLY A 94 -19.45 -9.95 -4.84
CA GLY A 94 -18.01 -10.15 -4.61
C GLY A 94 -17.22 -10.78 -5.76
N TRP A 95 -17.68 -11.91 -6.32
CA TRP A 95 -16.98 -12.61 -7.40
C TRP A 95 -16.78 -11.77 -8.67
N ASP A 96 -17.73 -10.90 -8.99
CA ASP A 96 -17.63 -9.97 -10.13
C ASP A 96 -16.50 -8.95 -9.92
N ALA A 97 -16.26 -8.53 -8.67
CA ALA A 97 -15.18 -7.61 -8.33
C ALA A 97 -13.80 -8.25 -8.53
N LEU A 98 -13.62 -9.51 -8.11
CA LEU A 98 -12.37 -10.26 -8.37
C LEU A 98 -12.15 -10.52 -9.86
N ALA A 99 -13.21 -10.88 -10.60
CA ALA A 99 -13.13 -11.04 -12.04
C ALA A 99 -12.70 -9.72 -12.73
N ALA A 100 -13.21 -8.58 -12.26
CA ALA A 100 -12.81 -7.27 -12.74
C ALA A 100 -11.34 -6.95 -12.40
N VAL A 101 -10.87 -7.25 -11.19
CA VAL A 101 -9.45 -7.09 -10.80
C VAL A 101 -8.56 -7.94 -11.70
N GLN A 102 -8.91 -9.21 -11.90
CA GLN A 102 -8.14 -10.12 -12.74
C GLN A 102 -8.12 -9.66 -14.21
N HIS A 103 -9.25 -9.20 -14.73
CA HIS A 103 -9.36 -8.67 -16.09
C HIS A 103 -8.46 -7.44 -16.26
N LYS A 104 -8.57 -6.48 -15.34
CA LYS A 104 -7.78 -5.23 -15.38
C LYS A 104 -6.29 -5.49 -15.24
N ALA A 105 -5.89 -6.36 -14.32
CA ALA A 105 -4.48 -6.75 -14.17
C ALA A 105 -3.93 -7.43 -15.43
N ARG A 106 -4.77 -8.22 -16.13
CA ARG A 106 -4.42 -8.86 -17.40
C ARG A 106 -4.25 -7.83 -18.52
N GLU A 107 -5.14 -6.84 -18.64
CA GLU A 107 -4.99 -5.74 -19.59
C GLU A 107 -3.66 -5.02 -19.40
N LEU A 108 -3.36 -4.61 -18.16
CA LEU A 108 -2.08 -3.97 -17.81
C LEU A 108 -0.88 -4.83 -18.16
N LEU A 109 -0.94 -6.15 -17.88
CA LEU A 109 0.13 -7.08 -18.24
C LEU A 109 0.32 -7.22 -19.75
N THR A 110 -0.77 -7.19 -20.53
CA THR A 110 -0.71 -7.22 -21.99
C THR A 110 -0.10 -5.93 -22.54
N ASP A 111 -0.55 -4.78 -22.04
CA ASP A 111 -0.03 -3.47 -22.45
C ASP A 111 1.48 -3.36 -22.16
N LEU A 112 1.89 -3.73 -20.96
CA LEU A 112 3.30 -3.76 -20.56
C LEU A 112 4.12 -4.79 -21.35
N ALA A 113 3.50 -5.84 -21.89
CA ALA A 113 4.18 -6.80 -22.76
C ALA A 113 4.36 -6.27 -24.18
N GLY A 114 3.41 -5.46 -24.67
CA GLY A 114 3.47 -4.81 -25.97
C GLY A 114 4.59 -3.76 -26.10
N ASP A 115 5.00 -3.13 -24.99
CA ASP A 115 6.00 -2.06 -24.99
C ASP A 115 7.44 -2.53 -25.30
N GLY A 116 7.74 -3.83 -25.21
CA GLY A 116 9.04 -4.42 -25.59
C GLY A 116 10.26 -3.91 -24.81
N ARG A 117 10.08 -3.16 -23.72
CA ARG A 117 11.18 -2.55 -22.95
C ARG A 117 11.78 -3.51 -21.91
N PRO A 118 13.11 -3.56 -21.76
CA PRO A 118 13.79 -4.45 -20.81
C PRO A 118 13.63 -4.02 -19.33
N ASP A 119 13.42 -2.72 -19.05
CA ASP A 119 13.35 -2.18 -17.67
C ASP A 119 11.93 -2.21 -17.05
N ARG A 120 11.09 -3.14 -17.52
CA ARG A 120 9.67 -3.23 -17.16
C ARG A 120 9.38 -3.32 -15.66
N PRO A 121 10.10 -4.11 -14.83
CA PRO A 121 9.82 -4.17 -13.40
C PRO A 121 10.13 -2.87 -12.66
N VAL A 122 11.17 -2.15 -13.11
CA VAL A 122 11.59 -0.87 -12.53
C VAL A 122 10.55 0.20 -12.85
N GLU A 123 10.08 0.24 -14.10
CA GLU A 123 9.03 1.19 -14.49
C GLU A 123 7.72 0.93 -13.73
N LEU A 124 7.27 -0.32 -13.63
CA LEU A 124 6.06 -0.64 -12.88
C LEU A 124 6.19 -0.29 -11.39
N SER A 125 7.37 -0.49 -10.79
CA SER A 125 7.62 -0.10 -9.40
C SER A 125 7.50 1.42 -9.23
N ARG A 126 8.11 2.19 -10.14
CA ARG A 126 7.99 3.66 -10.15
C ARG A 126 6.54 4.14 -10.34
N GLN A 127 5.77 3.45 -11.19
CA GLN A 127 4.35 3.76 -11.39
C GLN A 127 3.53 3.49 -10.12
N LEU A 128 3.84 2.40 -9.42
CA LEU A 128 3.22 2.09 -8.12
C LEU A 128 3.57 3.15 -7.08
N ASP A 129 4.81 3.63 -7.01
CA ASP A 129 5.20 4.71 -6.09
C ASP A 129 4.40 6.01 -6.35
N LEU A 130 4.16 6.35 -7.62
CA LEU A 130 3.35 7.51 -8.00
C LEU A 130 1.87 7.34 -7.60
N VAL A 131 1.31 6.15 -7.83
CA VAL A 131 -0.06 5.83 -7.44
C VAL A 131 -0.19 5.78 -5.92
N GLU A 132 0.82 5.29 -5.20
CA GLU A 132 0.89 5.31 -3.73
C GLU A 132 0.81 6.73 -3.18
N ASP A 133 1.66 7.64 -3.66
CA ASP A 133 1.66 9.04 -3.19
C ASP A 133 0.31 9.72 -3.48
N ALA A 134 -0.27 9.46 -4.65
CA ALA A 134 -1.61 9.95 -5.00
C ALA A 134 -2.70 9.40 -4.08
N CYS A 135 -2.67 8.10 -3.75
CA CYS A 135 -3.57 7.47 -2.79
C CYS A 135 -3.40 8.08 -1.38
N ALA A 136 -2.17 8.27 -0.91
CA ALA A 136 -1.90 8.89 0.38
C ALA A 136 -2.45 10.33 0.42
N GLY A 137 -2.25 11.11 -0.65
CA GLY A 137 -2.81 12.44 -0.82
C GLY A 137 -4.34 12.44 -0.78
N ALA A 138 -4.98 11.49 -1.46
CA ALA A 138 -6.43 11.33 -1.46
C ALA A 138 -7.01 11.02 -0.08
N LEU A 139 -6.42 10.04 0.62
CA LEU A 139 -6.84 9.66 1.97
C LEU A 139 -6.70 10.82 2.97
N ARG A 140 -5.64 11.61 2.85
CA ARG A 140 -5.48 12.84 3.66
C ARG A 140 -6.60 13.86 3.41
N ARG A 141 -7.03 14.03 2.16
CA ARG A 141 -8.19 14.88 1.81
C ARG A 141 -9.50 14.37 2.41
N MET A 142 -9.58 13.06 2.66
CA MET A 142 -10.69 12.41 3.37
C MET A 142 -10.56 12.47 4.91
N ALA A 143 -9.71 13.37 5.43
CA ALA A 143 -9.44 13.54 6.86
C ALA A 143 -8.81 12.32 7.56
N VAL A 144 -8.22 11.38 6.81
CA VAL A 144 -7.41 10.29 7.39
C VAL A 144 -6.08 10.86 7.91
N PRO A 145 -5.62 10.50 9.13
CA PRO A 145 -4.34 10.95 9.63
C PRO A 145 -3.17 10.61 8.69
N PRO A 146 -2.14 11.47 8.58
CA PRO A 146 -1.06 11.32 7.60
C PRO A 146 -0.38 9.95 7.66
N GLU A 147 -0.09 9.44 8.86
CA GLU A 147 0.58 8.17 9.08
C GLU A 147 -0.30 6.96 8.75
N ALA A 148 -1.62 7.09 8.92
CA ALA A 148 -2.57 6.05 8.52
C ALA A 148 -2.76 6.05 7.00
N ALA A 149 -2.84 7.23 6.39
CA ALA A 149 -2.96 7.41 4.94
C ALA A 149 -1.76 6.81 4.19
N VAL A 150 -0.53 7.11 4.63
CA VAL A 150 0.70 6.56 4.00
C VAL A 150 0.75 5.04 4.15
N ARG A 151 0.51 4.50 5.35
CA ARG A 151 0.53 3.04 5.56
C ARG A 151 -0.51 2.31 4.72
N CYS A 152 -1.72 2.86 4.62
CA CYS A 152 -2.77 2.26 3.81
C CYS A 152 -2.45 2.34 2.31
N ALA A 153 -1.92 3.48 1.84
CA ALA A 153 -1.50 3.63 0.45
C ALA A 153 -0.38 2.65 0.08
N ALA A 154 0.62 2.49 0.95
CA ALA A 154 1.69 1.51 0.77
C ALA A 154 1.14 0.08 0.70
N ALA A 155 0.19 -0.27 1.57
CA ALA A 155 -0.47 -1.58 1.54
C ALA A 155 -1.25 -1.81 0.23
N PHE A 156 -1.87 -0.77 -0.33
CA PHE A 156 -2.51 -0.86 -1.65
C PHE A 156 -1.52 -1.06 -2.79
N ALA A 157 -0.41 -0.32 -2.77
CA ALA A 157 0.64 -0.45 -3.77
C ALA A 157 1.29 -1.84 -3.70
N GLU A 158 1.53 -2.37 -2.51
CA GLU A 158 2.03 -3.72 -2.28
C GLU A 158 1.04 -4.78 -2.76
N ALA A 159 -0.24 -4.66 -2.39
CA ALA A 159 -1.28 -5.57 -2.84
C ALA A 159 -1.42 -5.57 -4.38
N ALA A 160 -1.39 -4.40 -5.02
CA ALA A 160 -1.40 -4.30 -6.47
C ALA A 160 -0.12 -4.86 -7.10
N GLY A 161 1.05 -4.57 -6.52
CA GLY A 161 2.35 -5.11 -6.96
C GLY A 161 2.40 -6.64 -6.93
N SER A 162 1.78 -7.26 -5.92
CA SER A 162 1.70 -8.72 -5.82
C SER A 162 0.99 -9.38 -7.01
N LEU A 163 0.02 -8.70 -7.65
CA LEU A 163 -0.66 -9.18 -8.86
C LEU A 163 0.29 -9.31 -10.06
N PHE A 164 1.39 -8.54 -10.04
CA PHE A 164 2.43 -8.51 -11.06
C PHE A 164 3.69 -9.27 -10.65
N GLY A 165 3.68 -9.94 -9.50
CA GLY A 165 4.84 -10.65 -8.96
C GLY A 165 5.91 -9.73 -8.36
N LEU A 166 5.59 -8.46 -8.09
CA LEU A 166 6.43 -7.59 -7.29
C LEU A 166 6.24 -7.98 -5.83
N HIS A 167 7.24 -8.63 -5.24
CA HIS A 167 7.22 -8.91 -3.81
C HIS A 167 7.69 -7.69 -3.03
N PRO A 168 7.11 -7.41 -1.86
CA PRO A 168 7.68 -6.44 -0.94
C PRO A 168 9.13 -6.81 -0.69
N ALA A 169 10.03 -5.83 -0.79
CA ALA A 169 11.34 -5.99 -0.20
C ALA A 169 11.11 -6.37 1.27
N PRO A 170 11.68 -7.48 1.77
CA PRO A 170 11.49 -7.86 3.16
C PRO A 170 11.86 -6.66 4.04
N PRO A 171 11.10 -6.35 5.10
CA PRO A 171 11.45 -5.23 5.97
C PRO A 171 12.91 -5.40 6.38
N PRO A 172 13.71 -4.32 6.40
CA PRO A 172 15.10 -4.42 6.79
C PRO A 172 15.12 -5.14 8.13
N ARG A 173 15.67 -6.36 8.15
CA ARG A 173 15.81 -7.11 9.39
C ARG A 173 16.58 -6.18 10.30
N TYR A 174 15.92 -5.72 11.36
CA TYR A 174 16.57 -4.99 12.42
C TYR A 174 17.69 -5.90 12.90
N THR A 175 18.90 -5.65 12.43
CA THR A 175 20.08 -6.30 12.96
C THR A 175 20.25 -5.59 14.30
N PRO A 176 19.98 -6.26 15.43
CA PRO A 176 20.29 -5.65 16.70
C PRO A 176 21.75 -5.22 16.64
N PRO A 177 22.09 -4.00 17.09
CA PRO A 177 23.48 -3.58 17.13
C PRO A 177 24.27 -4.68 17.85
N PRO A 178 25.44 -5.08 17.34
CA PRO A 178 26.25 -6.09 18.00
C PRO A 178 26.36 -5.70 19.48
N PRO A 179 26.19 -6.63 20.42
CA PRO A 179 26.35 -6.31 21.83
C PRO A 179 27.69 -5.61 21.93
N ALA A 180 27.68 -4.38 22.46
CA ALA A 180 28.89 -3.63 22.71
C ALA A 180 29.79 -4.56 23.52
N ALA A 181 30.77 -5.17 22.84
CA ALA A 181 31.83 -5.87 23.51
C ALA A 181 32.35 -4.84 24.50
N ALA A 182 32.18 -5.14 25.79
CA ALA A 182 32.69 -4.34 26.86
C ALA A 182 34.08 -3.91 26.42
N GLN A 183 34.23 -2.62 26.14
CA GLN A 183 35.55 -2.04 25.96
C GLN A 183 36.21 -2.34 27.29
N ALA A 184 37.05 -3.37 27.29
CA ALA A 184 37.98 -3.62 28.34
C ALA A 184 38.75 -2.32 28.44
N THR A 185 38.43 -1.55 29.47
CA THR A 185 39.20 -0.42 29.94
C THR A 185 40.60 -0.96 30.22
N ALA A 186 41.45 -0.93 29.20
CA ALA A 186 42.88 -1.02 29.35
C ALA A 186 43.27 0.28 30.06
N SER A 187 43.27 0.22 31.40
CA SER A 187 43.93 1.23 32.22
C SER A 187 45.35 1.39 31.72
N PRO A 188 45.80 2.62 31.39
CA PRO A 188 47.22 2.84 31.18
C PRO A 188 47.94 2.62 32.52
N LEU A 189 48.89 1.68 32.53
CA LEU A 189 49.84 1.51 33.63
C LEU A 189 50.53 2.86 33.93
N PRO A 190 50.67 3.26 35.21
CA PRO A 190 51.47 4.42 35.57
C PRO A 190 52.96 4.16 35.33
N PRO A 191 53.75 5.18 34.97
CA PRO A 191 55.19 5.03 34.77
C PRO A 191 55.92 4.77 36.10
N ASP A 192 56.87 3.84 36.06
CA ASP A 192 57.78 3.47 37.14
C ASP A 192 58.53 4.69 37.69
N TRP A 193 58.32 4.97 38.97
CA TRP A 193 59.09 5.92 39.76
C TRP A 193 60.01 5.15 40.72
N THR A 194 61.06 4.54 40.18
CA THR A 194 62.16 4.01 40.99
C THR A 194 63.47 4.55 40.49
N THR A 195 63.69 5.83 40.76
CA THR A 195 65.02 6.42 40.87
C THR A 195 65.00 7.33 42.09
N CYS A 196 66.09 7.26 42.87
CA CYS A 196 66.40 8.02 44.08
C CYS A 196 65.99 7.38 45.41
N ILE A 197 66.86 6.52 45.97
CA ILE A 197 67.36 6.72 47.34
C ILE A 197 68.88 6.46 47.33
N LEU A 198 69.63 7.55 47.51
CA LEU A 198 71.00 7.57 48.03
C LEU A 198 70.93 7.33 49.54
N PHE A 199 71.69 6.36 50.06
CA PHE A 199 72.57 6.49 51.24
C PHE A 199 73.41 5.22 51.38
#